data_AF-A0AAU3KVV6-F1
#
_entry.id   AF-A0AAU3KVV6-F1
#
_cell.length_a   1.000
_cell.length_b   1.000
_cell.length_c   1.000
_cell.angle_alpha   90.00
_cell.angle_beta   90.00
_cell.angle_gamma   90.00
#
_symmetry.space_group_name_H-M   'P 1'
#
loop_
_entity.id
_entity.type
_entity.pdbx_description
1 polymer ?
#
loop_
_entity_poly.entity_id
_entity_poly.type
_entity_poly.pdbx_seq_one_letter_code
_entity_poly.pdbx_strand_id
1 'polypeptide(L)'
;MQNISIGRYSDNEGIVHRGESGEIERIEKNYAGWIEGARDDGSTWIMWLDAHGNPECYWGRRDADGGVIGDPVLLAPTLPQ
;
A
#
# COMPACT_ATOMS: atom_id res chain seq x y z
N MET A 1 9.91 14.38 -15.20
CA MET A 1 8.74 14.17 -14.32
C MET A 1 9.01 12.95 -13.48
N GLN A 2 8.76 13.01 -12.17
CA GLN A 2 9.01 11.91 -11.25
C GLN A 2 7.66 11.24 -10.94
N ASN A 3 7.40 10.07 -11.52
CA ASN A 3 6.12 9.35 -11.40
C ASN A 3 6.10 8.38 -10.21
N ILE A 4 7.19 8.34 -9.44
CA ILE A 4 7.41 7.42 -8.34
C ILE A 4 7.94 8.20 -7.15
N SER A 5 7.33 7.99 -6.00
CA SER A 5 7.77 8.50 -4.71
C SER A 5 8.15 7.33 -3.80
N ILE A 6 9.09 7.58 -2.89
CA ILE A 6 9.54 6.60 -1.90
C ILE A 6 9.56 7.29 -0.54
N GLY A 7 9.02 6.62 0.47
CA GLY A 7 8.96 7.11 1.84
C GLY A 7 9.23 6.04 2.89
N ARG A 8 9.44 6.51 4.12
CA ARG A 8 9.45 5.68 5.34
C ARG A 8 8.40 6.22 6.28
N TYR A 9 7.64 5.34 6.92
CA TYR A 9 6.73 5.78 7.97
C TYR A 9 7.48 5.99 9.27
N SER A 10 7.13 7.06 9.98
CA SER A 10 7.26 7.09 11.43
C SER A 10 6.07 6.34 12.01
N ASP A 11 6.33 5.46 12.97
CA ASP A 11 5.39 4.57 13.63
C ASP A 11 3.93 5.08 13.71
N ASN A 12 2.97 4.23 13.27
CA ASN A 12 1.52 4.31 13.48
C ASN A 12 0.61 5.11 12.51
N GLU A 13 0.81 5.03 11.19
CA GLU A 13 -0.27 5.37 10.24
C GLU A 13 -0.99 4.10 9.75
N GLY A 14 -2.24 3.91 10.21
CA GLY A 14 -3.10 2.82 9.75
C GLY A 14 -3.59 3.05 8.32
N ILE A 15 -3.70 1.98 7.53
CA ILE A 15 -4.10 2.04 6.12
C ILE A 15 -5.61 2.01 6.01
N VAL A 16 -6.18 2.81 5.09
CA VAL A 16 -7.59 2.72 4.73
C VAL A 16 -7.74 1.80 3.53
N HIS A 17 -8.41 0.66 3.71
CA HIS A 17 -8.79 -0.25 2.64
C HIS A 17 -10.25 -0.01 2.28
N ARG A 18 -10.51 0.12 0.98
CA ARG A 18 -11.85 0.18 0.40
C ARG A 18 -12.12 -1.08 -0.40
N GLY A 19 -13.06 -1.89 0.08
CA GLY A 19 -13.55 -3.07 -0.63
C GLY A 19 -14.31 -2.68 -1.90
N GLU A 20 -14.44 -3.62 -2.83
CA GLU A 20 -15.18 -3.40 -4.09
C GLU A 20 -16.67 -3.08 -3.86
N SER A 21 -17.24 -3.53 -2.74
CA SER A 21 -18.62 -3.24 -2.29
C SER A 21 -18.78 -1.85 -1.65
N GLY A 22 -17.69 -1.10 -1.44
CA GLY A 22 -17.70 0.19 -0.74
C GLY A 22 -17.48 0.10 0.77
N GLU A 23 -17.21 -1.09 1.31
CA GLU A 23 -16.79 -1.28 2.70
C GLU A 23 -15.46 -0.58 2.98
N ILE A 24 -15.35 0.08 4.14
CA ILE A 24 -14.14 0.79 4.56
C ILE A 24 -13.59 0.09 5.82
N GLU A 25 -12.38 -0.43 5.72
CA GLU A 25 -11.65 -1.07 6.81
C GLU A 25 -10.36 -0.29 7.11
N ARG A 26 -10.01 -0.18 8.39
CA ARG A 26 -8.70 0.35 8.80
C ARG A 26 -7.78 -0.82 9.13
N ILE A 27 -6.77 -1.02 8.29
CA ILE A 27 -5.75 -2.05 8.50
C ILE A 27 -4.68 -1.47 9.43
N GLU A 28 -4.65 -1.94 10.66
CA GLU A 28 -3.58 -1.67 11.63
C GLU A 28 -2.37 -2.55 11.29
N LYS A 29 -1.58 -2.12 10.30
CA LYS A 29 -0.33 -2.78 9.96
C LYS A 29 0.79 -1.78 9.86
N ASN A 30 1.85 -2.04 10.63
CA ASN A 30 3.03 -1.18 10.73
C ASN A 30 4.04 -1.55 9.65
N TYR A 31 3.86 -0.99 8.45
CA TYR A 31 4.89 -1.05 7.41
C TYR A 31 5.98 -0.01 7.68
N ALA A 32 7.24 -0.35 7.41
CA ALA A 32 8.35 0.56 7.69
C ALA A 32 8.59 1.57 6.55
N GLY A 33 8.05 1.30 5.36
CA GLY A 33 8.14 2.23 4.25
C GLY A 33 7.25 1.86 3.08
N TRP A 34 7.35 2.67 2.03
CA TRP A 34 6.50 2.55 0.88
C TRP A 34 7.16 3.05 -0.40
N ILE A 35 6.66 2.51 -1.51
CA ILE A 35 6.93 2.95 -2.87
C ILE A 35 5.57 3.13 -3.54
N GLU A 36 5.29 4.32 -4.06
CA GLU A 36 4.01 4.63 -4.70
C GLU A 36 4.26 5.31 -6.03
N GLY A 37 3.29 5.23 -6.94
CA GLY A 37 3.41 5.91 -8.21
C GLY A 37 2.12 5.99 -8.99
N ALA A 38 2.20 6.70 -10.12
CA ALA A 38 1.16 6.81 -11.11
C ALA A 38 1.58 6.12 -12.42
N ARG A 39 0.64 5.44 -13.06
CA ARG A 39 0.79 4.88 -14.41
C ARG A 39 0.41 5.92 -15.46
N ASP A 40 0.73 5.64 -16.72
CA ASP A 40 0.43 6.53 -17.85
C ASP A 40 -1.07 6.71 -18.11
N ASP A 41 -1.90 5.80 -17.60
CA ASP A 41 -3.37 5.90 -17.62
C ASP A 41 -3.94 6.74 -16.46
N GLY A 42 -3.08 7.31 -15.61
CA GLY A 42 -3.45 8.11 -14.44
C GLY A 42 -3.84 7.29 -13.20
N SER A 43 -3.89 5.96 -13.30
CA SER A 43 -4.11 5.11 -12.13
C SER A 43 -2.90 5.11 -11.19
N THR A 44 -3.15 5.04 -9.89
CA THR A 44 -2.11 5.05 -8.86
C THR A 44 -2.01 3.70 -8.15
N TRP A 45 -0.84 3.40 -7.60
CA TRP A 45 -0.53 2.14 -6.92
C TRP A 45 0.40 2.37 -5.73
N ILE A 46 0.52 1.37 -4.86
CA ILE A 46 1.49 1.39 -3.75
C ILE A 46 2.02 0.00 -3.43
N MET A 47 3.26 -0.03 -2.99
CA MET A 47 3.97 -1.19 -2.45
C MET A 47 4.50 -0.84 -1.08
N TRP A 48 4.17 -1.65 -0.09
CA TRP A 48 4.63 -1.51 1.28
C TRP A 48 5.89 -2.34 1.52
N LEU A 49 6.77 -1.83 2.38
CA LEU A 49 8.06 -2.40 2.70
C LEU A 49 8.16 -2.78 4.18
N ASP A 50 8.89 -3.88 4.45
CA ASP A 50 9.25 -4.29 5.79
C ASP A 50 10.38 -3.42 6.40
N ALA A 51 10.76 -3.70 7.65
CA ALA A 51 11.81 -2.98 8.37
C ALA A 51 13.20 -3.02 7.71
N HIS A 52 13.44 -3.96 6.81
CA HIS A 52 14.68 -4.09 6.04
C HIS A 52 14.58 -3.45 4.65
N GLY A 53 13.40 -2.94 4.28
CA GLY A 53 13.13 -2.36 2.97
C GLY A 53 12.73 -3.38 1.91
N ASN A 54 12.40 -4.62 2.29
CA ASN A 54 11.94 -5.64 1.35
C ASN A 54 10.44 -5.43 1.01
N PRO A 55 10.03 -5.67 -0.25
CA PRO A 55 8.61 -5.68 -0.63
C PRO A 55 7.80 -6.70 0.17
N GLU A 56 6.72 -6.23 0.81
CA GLU A 56 5.87 -7.08 1.63
C GLU A 56 4.46 -7.23 1.04
N CYS A 57 3.87 -6.14 0.57
CA CYS A 57 2.49 -6.10 0.09
C CYS A 57 2.32 -5.06 -1.01
N TYR A 58 1.58 -5.41 -2.07
CA TYR A 58 1.32 -4.52 -3.19
C TYR A 58 -0.18 -4.35 -3.43
N TRP A 59 -0.57 -3.11 -3.74
CA TRP A 59 -1.91 -2.73 -4.12
C TRP A 59 -1.88 -2.07 -5.49
N GLY A 60 -2.58 -2.69 -6.45
CA GLY A 60 -2.59 -2.24 -7.83
C GLY A 60 -3.32 -0.93 -8.07
N ARG A 61 -4.18 -0.51 -7.12
CA ARG A 61 -5.03 0.67 -7.26
C ARG A 61 -5.16 1.44 -5.95
N ARG A 62 -5.11 2.76 -6.05
CA ARG A 62 -5.48 3.69 -4.98
C ARG A 62 -6.54 4.68 -5.41
N ASP A 63 -7.22 5.24 -4.43
CA ASP A 63 -8.11 6.37 -4.63
C ASP A 63 -7.38 7.71 -4.47
N ALA A 64 -8.11 8.81 -4.64
CA ALA A 64 -7.59 10.17 -4.51
C ALA A 64 -7.28 10.57 -3.04
N ASP A 65 -7.83 9.84 -2.06
CA ASP A 65 -7.62 10.08 -0.63
C ASP A 65 -6.41 9.29 -0.09
N GLY A 66 -5.75 8.50 -0.94
CA GLY A 66 -4.63 7.65 -0.58
C GLY A 66 -5.02 6.27 -0.04
N GLY A 67 -6.31 5.93 -0.03
CA GLY A 67 -6.80 4.60 0.30
C GLY A 67 -6.43 3.57 -0.76
N VAL A 68 -6.42 2.29 -0.38
CA VAL A 68 -6.14 1.17 -1.29
C VAL A 68 -7.45 0.48 -1.71
N ILE A 69 -7.55 0.07 -2.98
CA ILE A 69 -8.78 -0.53 -3.56
C ILE A 69 -8.50 -1.95 -4.06
N GLY A 70 -9.45 -2.86 -3.79
CA GLY A 70 -9.42 -4.25 -4.29
C GLY A 70 -8.80 -5.23 -3.29
N ASP A 71 -8.01 -6.19 -3.79
CA ASP A 71 -7.29 -7.16 -2.97
C ASP A 71 -5.77 -6.89 -2.96
N PRO A 72 -5.10 -7.13 -1.83
CA PRO A 72 -3.64 -7.07 -1.76
C PRO A 72 -2.99 -8.24 -2.48
N VAL A 73 -1.85 -7.98 -3.11
CA VAL A 73 -0.89 -9.02 -3.49
C VAL A 73 0.17 -9.11 -2.40
N LEU A 74 0.16 -10.21 -1.64
CA LEU A 74 1.19 -10.48 -0.64
C LEU A 74 2.46 -10.97 -1.34
N LEU A 75 3.58 -10.28 -1.09
CA LEU A 75 4.87 -10.54 -1.73
C LEU A 75 5.86 -11.23 -0.80
N ALA A 76 5.71 -11.03 0.51
CA ALA A 76 6.42 -11.79 1.51
C ALA A 76 5.69 -13.11 1.82
N PRO A 77 6.41 -14.20 2.16
CA PRO A 77 5.78 -15.41 2.65
C PRO A 77 4.98 -15.07 3.92
N THR A 78 3.72 -15.49 3.96
CA THR A 78 2.92 -15.42 5.19
C THR A 78 3.60 -16.31 6.22
N LEU A 79 4.37 -15.72 7.14
CA LEU A 79 4.72 -16.42 8.37
C LEU A 79 3.39 -16.71 9.08
N PRO A 80 3.13 -17.95 9.50
CA PRO A 80 1.94 -18.24 10.30
C PRO A 80 1.97 -17.35 11.55
N GLN A 81 0.83 -16.68 11.81
CA GLN A 81 0.61 -15.90 13.02
C GLN A 81 0.48 -16.82 14.24
#